data_AF-K4JXL4-F1
#
_entry.id   AF-K4JXL4-F1
#
_cell.length_a   1.000
_cell.length_b   1.000
_cell.length_c   1.000
_cell.angle_alpha   90.00
_cell.angle_beta   90.00
_cell.angle_gamma   90.00
#
_symmetry.space_group_name_H-M   'P 1'
#
loop_
_entity.id
_entity.type
_entity.pdbx_description
1 polymer ?
#
loop_
_entity_poly.entity_id
_entity_poly.type
_entity_poly.pdbx_seq_one_letter_code
_entity_poly.pdbx_strand_id
1 'polypeptide(L)' 'GDDCVAVKSGKLYMARQHFRRTNKVTVRNCRFMSGHGGVTIGSEISGGVENVYVTKSIFKDTDRGIRIKT' A
#
# COMPACT_ATOMS: atom_id res chain seq x y z
N GLY A 1 -6.82 7.42 -12.75
CA GLY A 1 -6.62 7.65 -11.31
C GLY A 1 -5.20 7.22 -10.94
N ASP A 2 -4.86 7.17 -9.65
CA ASP A 2 -3.55 6.65 -9.19
C ASP A 2 -3.74 5.29 -8.52
N ASP A 3 -3.10 5.03 -7.37
CA ASP A 3 -3.29 3.81 -6.60
C ASP A 3 -4.64 3.79 -5.86
N CYS A 4 -5.37 2.66 -5.88
CA CYS A 4 -6.65 2.54 -5.17
C CYS A 4 -6.46 2.48 -3.64
N VAL A 5 -5.45 1.73 -3.16
CA VAL A 5 -5.04 1.67 -1.75
C VAL A 5 -3.53 1.82 -1.67
N ALA A 6 -3.04 2.89 -1.03
CA ALA A 6 -1.61 3.12 -0.83
C ALA A 6 -1.23 2.99 0.65
N VAL A 7 -0.43 1.98 0.97
CA VAL A 7 0.12 1.71 2.31
C VAL A 7 1.48 2.39 2.43
N LYS A 8 1.63 3.31 3.39
CA LYS A 8 2.84 4.13 3.59
C LYS A 8 3.25 4.12 5.06
N SER A 9 4.49 4.50 5.35
CA SER A 9 5.02 4.68 6.72
C SER A 9 5.93 5.91 6.85
N GLY A 10 5.70 6.91 6.00
CA GLY A 10 6.35 8.22 6.07
C GLY A 10 7.67 8.31 5.30
N LYS A 11 8.09 9.56 5.07
CA LYS A 11 9.38 9.90 4.47
C LYS A 11 10.49 9.82 5.52
N LEU A 12 11.74 9.83 5.07
CA LEU A 12 12.92 9.66 5.93
C LEU A 12 12.94 10.60 7.15
N TYR A 13 12.63 11.88 6.98
CA TYR A 13 12.62 12.84 8.10
C TYR A 13 11.53 12.52 9.13
N MET A 14 10.36 12.03 8.69
CA MET A 14 9.28 11.58 9.58
C MET A 14 9.70 10.33 10.34
N ALA A 15 10.37 9.39 9.69
CA ALA A 15 10.85 8.17 10.35
C ALA A 15 11.89 8.48 11.45
N ARG A 16 12.64 9.58 11.35
CA ARG A 16 13.61 10.00 12.38
C ARG A 16 12.94 10.61 13.62
N GLN A 17 11.89 11.42 13.44
CA GLN A 17 11.26 12.17 14.54
C GLN A 17 9.99 11.52 15.08
N HIS A 18 9.28 10.78 14.24
CA HIS A 18 7.96 10.21 14.48
C HIS A 18 7.92 8.76 14.00
N PHE A 19 8.96 7.98 14.36
CA PHE A 19 9.09 6.59 13.94
C PHE A 19 7.80 5.80 14.22
N ARG A 20 7.12 5.38 13.16
CA ARG A 20 5.92 4.56 13.25
C ARG A 20 5.85 3.62 12.06
N ARG A 21 5.88 2.32 12.34
CA ARG A 21 5.64 1.27 11.36
C ARG A 21 4.16 1.23 11.00
N THR A 22 3.89 0.92 9.74
CA THR A 22 2.56 0.47 9.32
C THR A 22 2.56 -1.06 9.33
N ASN A 23 1.84 -1.64 10.28
CA ASN A 23 1.78 -3.09 10.47
C ASN A 23 0.35 -3.60 10.60
N LYS A 24 0.16 -4.90 10.35
CA LYS A 24 -1.10 -5.63 10.54
C LYS A 24 -2.27 -5.02 9.73
N VAL A 25 -2.01 -4.70 8.47
CA VAL A 25 -3.03 -4.15 7.55
C VAL A 25 -3.71 -5.31 6.82
N THR A 26 -5.04 -5.34 6.83
CA THR A 26 -5.82 -6.31 6.04
C THR A 26 -6.74 -5.59 5.07
N VAL A 27 -6.57 -5.90 3.79
CA VAL A 27 -7.43 -5.44 2.69
C VAL A 27 -8.17 -6.66 2.14
N ARG A 28 -9.49 -6.72 2.32
CA ARG A 28 -10.26 -7.92 1.96
C ARG A 28 -11.62 -7.62 1.37
N ASN A 29 -12.10 -8.53 0.52
CA ASN A 29 -13.44 -8.46 -0.09
C ASN A 29 -13.66 -7.16 -0.88
N CYS A 30 -12.61 -6.67 -1.55
CA CYS A 30 -12.66 -5.43 -2.34
C CYS A 30 -12.65 -5.74 -3.83
N ARG A 31 -13.26 -4.84 -4.62
CA ARG A 31 -13.11 -4.81 -6.07
C ARG A 31 -12.35 -3.54 -6.45
N PHE A 32 -11.11 -3.71 -6.88
CA PHE A 32 -10.26 -2.65 -7.40
C PHE A 32 -10.50 -2.53 -8.90
N MET A 33 -10.88 -1.32 -9.34
CA MET A 33 -11.15 -0.99 -10.75
C MET A 33 -9.98 -0.15 -11.31
N SER A 34 -10.14 0.51 -12.46
CA SER A 34 -9.07 1.25 -13.16
C SER A 34 -8.26 2.21 -12.27
N GLY A 35 -6.98 1.85 -12.05
CA GLY A 35 -5.99 2.59 -11.28
C GLY A 35 -4.57 2.08 -11.54
N HIS A 36 -3.55 2.91 -11.28
CA HIS A 36 -2.14 2.57 -11.50
C HIS A 36 -1.65 1.42 -10.60
N GLY A 37 -2.34 1.20 -9.48
CA GLY A 37 -2.08 0.12 -8.54
C GLY A 37 -3.34 -0.21 -7.75
N GLY A 38 -3.75 -1.49 -7.68
CA GLY A 38 -4.88 -1.88 -6.84
C GLY A 38 -4.53 -1.74 -5.35
N VAL A 39 -3.46 -2.39 -4.91
CA VAL A 39 -2.84 -2.16 -3.60
C VAL A 39 -1.36 -1.86 -3.78
N THR A 40 -0.93 -0.66 -3.40
CA THR A 40 0.47 -0.27 -3.36
C THR A 40 1.04 -0.22 -1.95
N ILE A 41 2.30 -0.62 -1.83
CA ILE A 41 3.14 -0.34 -0.67
C ILE A 41 4.17 0.70 -1.13
N GLY A 42 4.12 1.90 -0.55
CA GLY A 42 5.05 3.00 -0.79
C GLY A 42 4.60 4.10 -1.77
N SER A 43 5.52 4.95 -2.25
CA SER A 43 6.97 4.92 -2.06
C SER A 43 7.45 5.33 -0.66
N GLU A 44 6.69 6.13 0.08
CA GLU A 44 7.12 6.64 1.40
C GLU A 44 7.02 5.56 2.49
N ILE A 45 8.02 4.68 2.56
CA ILE A 45 8.07 3.54 3.49
C ILE A 45 9.23 3.60 4.50
N SER A 46 9.79 4.79 4.77
CA SER A 46 10.99 4.92 5.61
C SER A 46 10.78 4.46 7.06
N GLY A 47 9.54 4.47 7.56
CA GLY A 47 9.19 3.91 8.88
C GLY A 47 9.03 2.39 8.89
N GLY A 48 9.07 1.73 7.74
CA GLY A 48 8.83 0.29 7.56
C GLY A 48 7.35 -0.08 7.37
N VAL A 49 7.09 -1.08 6.54
CA VAL A 49 5.76 -1.67 6.32
C VAL A 49 5.88 -3.19 6.43
N GLU A 50 5.05 -3.82 7.27
CA GLU A 50 5.10 -5.27 7.51
C GLU A 50 3.69 -5.85 7.73
N ASN A 51 3.52 -7.17 7.52
CA ASN A 51 2.26 -7.87 7.79
C ASN A 51 1.04 -7.24 7.09
N VAL A 52 1.14 -7.04 5.77
CA VAL A 52 0.04 -6.58 4.92
C VAL A 52 -0.59 -7.79 4.22
N TYR A 53 -1.87 -8.03 4.48
CA TYR A 53 -2.63 -9.12 3.89
C TYR A 53 -3.67 -8.57 2.91
N VAL A 54 -3.62 -9.04 1.67
CA VAL A 54 -4.64 -8.74 0.66
C VAL A 54 -5.33 -10.04 0.27
N THR A 55 -6.61 -10.19 0.60
CA THR A 55 -7.30 -11.49 0.47
C THR A 55 -8.71 -11.34 -0.11
N LYS A 56 -9.17 -12.34 -0.88
CA LYS A 56 -10.54 -12.38 -1.44
C LYS A 56 -10.92 -11.09 -2.19
N SER A 57 -9.99 -10.53 -2.97
CA SER A 57 -10.20 -9.28 -3.70
C SER A 57 -10.09 -9.51 -5.20
N ILE A 58 -10.84 -8.71 -5.96
CA ILE A 58 -10.84 -8.73 -7.42
C ILE A 58 -10.12 -7.48 -7.91
N PHE A 59 -9.11 -7.67 -8.75
CA PHE A 59 -8.41 -6.58 -9.44
C PHE A 59 -8.86 -6.62 -10.90
N LYS A 60 -9.63 -5.62 -11.31
CA LYS A 60 -10.18 -5.53 -12.66
C LYS A 60 -9.68 -4.25 -13.33
N ASP A 61 -9.00 -4.41 -14.45
CA ASP A 61 -8.52 -3.32 -15.30
C ASP A 61 -7.57 -2.33 -14.58
N THR A 62 -6.89 -2.77 -13.50
CA THR A 62 -5.77 -2.05 -12.87
C THR A 62 -4.48 -2.28 -13.65
N ASP A 63 -3.61 -1.28 -13.76
CA ASP A 63 -2.29 -1.45 -14.39
C ASP A 63 -1.44 -2.51 -13.67
N ARG A 64 -1.55 -2.52 -12.33
CA ARG A 64 -0.86 -3.46 -11.43
C ARG A 64 -1.78 -3.84 -10.29
N GLY A 65 -2.00 -5.14 -10.06
CA GLY A 65 -2.81 -5.60 -8.94
C GLY A 65 -2.18 -5.24 -7.59
N ILE A 66 -0.94 -5.70 -7.37
CA ILE A 66 -0.12 -5.33 -6.21
C ILE A 66 1.17 -4.69 -6.70
N ARG A 67 1.61 -3.59 -6.09
CA ARG A 67 2.86 -2.90 -6.46
C ARG A 67 3.63 -2.41 -5.24
N ILE A 68 4.94 -2.69 -5.20
CA ILE A 68 5.84 -2.24 -4.12
C ILE A 68 6.78 -1.17 -4.70
N LYS A 69 6.90 -0.05 -3.99
CA LYS A 69 7.73 1.12 -4.33
C LYS A 69 8.49 1.53 -3.06
N THR A 70 9.71 2.04 -3.22
CA THR A 70 10.49 2.64 -2.11
C THR A 70 11.10 3.98 -2.53
#